data_AF-A0A328TIE0-F1
#
_entry.id   AF-A0A328TIE0-F1
#
_cell.length_a   1.000
_cell.length_b   1.000
_cell.length_c   1.000
_cell.angle_alpha   90.00
_cell.angle_beta   90.00
_cell.angle_gamma   90.00
#
_symmetry.space_group_name_H-M   'P 1'
#
loop_
_entity.id
_entity.type
_entity.pdbx_description
1 polymer ?
#
loop_
_entity_poly.entity_id
_entity_poly.type
_entity_poly.pdbx_seq_one_letter_code
_entity_poly.pdbx_strand_id
1 'polypeptide(L)' 'MSIKKRDDGRYELDTRTGGRNGKRTRKIFNRRADAVAYERYMLGKLQRKEWDPAAH' A
#
# COMPACT_ATOMS: atom_id res chain seq x y z
N MET A 1 -4.66 4.16 -3.31
CA MET A 1 -4.28 2.74 -3.21
C MET A 1 -5.26 1.95 -4.04
N SER A 2 -4.87 0.80 -4.61
CA SER A 2 -5.77 -0.06 -5.37
C SER A 2 -5.36 -1.52 -5.20
N ILE A 3 -6.34 -2.39 -4.95
CA ILE A 3 -6.16 -3.84 -4.92
C ILE A 3 -6.73 -4.41 -6.21
N LYS A 4 -5.86 -5.03 -7.02
CA LYS A 4 -6.23 -5.70 -8.28
C LYS A 4 -6.03 -7.21 -8.14
N LYS A 5 -7.02 -8.00 -8.56
CA LYS A 5 -6.84 -9.44 -8.72
C LYS A 5 -6.05 -9.71 -10.01
N ARG A 6 -5.04 -10.57 -9.92
CA ARG A 6 -4.23 -11.05 -11.04
C ARG A 6 -4.82 -12.34 -11.61
N ASP A 7 -4.42 -12.63 -12.84
CA ASP A 7 -4.91 -13.80 -13.60
C ASP A 7 -4.50 -15.13 -12.95
N ASP A 8 -3.43 -15.11 -12.15
CA ASP A 8 -2.93 -16.24 -11.35
C ASP A 8 -3.65 -16.42 -10.00
N GLY A 9 -4.73 -15.67 -9.75
CA GLY A 9 -5.51 -15.74 -8.52
C GLY A 9 -4.93 -14.96 -7.33
N ARG A 10 -3.73 -14.37 -7.47
CA ARG A 10 -3.13 -13.50 -6.46
C ARG A 10 -3.72 -12.09 -6.52
N TYR A 11 -3.44 -11.30 -5.48
CA TYR A 11 -3.90 -9.93 -5.33
C TYR A 11 -2.70 -8.99 -5.28
N GLU A 12 -2.66 -8.05 -6.21
CA GLU A 12 -1.68 -6.97 -6.20
C GLU A 12 -2.27 -5.75 -5.50
N LEU A 13 -1.56 -5.24 -4.50
CA LEU A 13 -1.82 -3.95 -3.91
C LEU A 13 -0.82 -2.93 -4.45
N ASP A 14 -1.36 -1.89 -5.08
CA ASP A 14 -0.64 -0.73 -5.56
C ASP A 14 -0.84 0.44 -4.60
N THR A 15 0.23 0.85 -3.92
CA THR A 15 0.22 1.93 -2.93
C THR A 15 1.14 3.06 -3.36
N ARG A 16 0.66 4.30 -3.24
CA ARG A 16 1.48 5.51 -3.42
C ARG A 16 1.56 6.24 -2.09
N THR A 17 2.76 6.33 -1.52
CA THR A 17 3.03 7.05 -0.28
C THR A 17 3.68 8.38 -0.60
N GLY A 18 2.99 9.51 -0.40
CA GLY A 18 3.61 10.85 -0.45
C GLY A 18 3.33 11.75 -1.66
N GLY A 19 2.07 11.86 -2.10
CA GLY A 19 1.68 12.86 -3.10
C GLY A 19 2.39 12.69 -4.46
N ARG A 20 2.71 13.81 -5.13
CA ARG A 20 3.19 13.83 -6.53
C ARG A 20 4.57 13.17 -6.73
N ASN A 21 5.43 13.20 -5.71
CA ASN A 21 6.76 12.57 -5.71
C ASN A 21 6.80 11.30 -4.84
N GLY A 22 5.62 10.80 -4.45
CA GLY A 22 5.52 9.70 -3.51
C GLY A 22 6.06 8.38 -4.05
N LYS A 23 6.75 7.62 -3.21
CA LYS A 23 7.21 6.28 -3.56
C LYS A 23 6.02 5.38 -3.88
N ARG A 24 6.08 4.71 -5.04
CA ARG A 24 5.11 3.68 -5.41
C ARG A 24 5.60 2.33 -4.89
N THR A 25 4.82 1.70 -4.03
CA THR A 25 5.07 0.35 -3.52
C THR A 25 4.01 -0.59 -4.08
N ARG A 26 4.47 -1.67 -4.72
CA ARG A 26 3.62 -2.72 -5.26
C ARG A 26 3.93 -4.02 -4.52
N LYS A 27 2.92 -4.63 -3.92
CA LYS A 27 3.04 -5.92 -3.23
C LYS A 27 2.02 -6.91 -3.76
N ILE A 28 2.43 -8.17 -3.85
CA ILE A 28 1.58 -9.29 -4.27
C ILE A 28 1.25 -10.12 -3.03
N PHE A 29 -0.02 -10.48 -2.90
CA PHE A 29 -0.59 -11.26 -1.81
C PHE A 29 -1.33 -12.46 -2.37
N ASN A 30 -1.31 -13.59 -1.65
CA ASN A 30 -2.05 -14.78 -2.08
C ASN A 30 -3.55 -14.66 -1.77
N ARG A 31 -3.91 -13.94 -0.70
CA ARG A 31 -5.31 -13.74 -0.27
C ARG A 31 -5.69 -12.27 -0.33
N ARG A 32 -6.96 -12.01 -0.68
CA ARG A 32 -7.52 -10.66 -0.68
C ARG A 32 -7.49 -10.03 0.71
N ALA A 33 -7.76 -10.83 1.75
CA ALA A 33 -7.77 -10.37 3.13
C ALA A 33 -6.42 -9.78 3.56
N ASP A 34 -5.31 -10.42 3.17
CA ASP A 34 -3.96 -9.94 3.48
C ASP A 34 -3.66 -8.60 2.78
N ALA A 35 -4.08 -8.47 1.52
CA ALA A 35 -3.95 -7.21 0.78
C ALA A 35 -4.73 -6.07 1.44
N VAL A 36 -5.96 -6.32 1.90
CA VAL A 36 -6.81 -5.34 2.60
C VAL A 36 -6.22 -4.97 3.97
N ALA A 37 -5.73 -5.95 4.72
CA ALA A 37 -5.08 -5.70 6.01
C ALA A 37 -3.83 -4.82 5.85
N TYR A 38 -3.01 -5.09 4.82
CA TYR A 38 -1.84 -4.30 4.53
C TYR A 38 -2.18 -2.88 4.05
N GLU A 39 -3.24 -2.71 3.24
CA GLU A 39 -3.73 -1.39 2.83
C GLU A 39 -4.12 -0.54 4.04
N ARG A 40 -4.86 -1.10 4.99
CA ARG A 40 -5.24 -0.42 6.24
C ARG A 40 -4.03 -0.05 7.10
N TYR A 41 -3.07 -0.96 7.21
CA TYR A 41 -1.81 -0.69 7.91
C TYR A 41 -1.04 0.47 7.27
N MET A 42 -0.95 0.51 5.94
CA MET A 42 -0.29 1.60 5.21
C MET A 42 -1.03 2.93 5.34
N LEU A 43 -2.37 2.92 5.33
CA LEU A 43 -3.19 4.11 5.60
C LEU A 43 -2.87 4.70 6.98
N GLY A 44 -2.77 3.86 8.02
CA GLY A 44 -2.40 4.31 9.37
C GLY A 44 -0.99 4.91 9.43
N LYS A 45 -0.01 4.30 8.75
CA LYS A 45 1.35 4.85 8.63
C LYS A 45 1.41 6.16 7.85
N LEU A 46 0.60 6.27 6.79
CA LEU A 46 0.50 7.48 5.97
C LEU A 46 -0.07 8.65 6.76
N GLN A 47 -1.11 8.41 7.55
CA GLN A 47 -1.71 9.42 8.43
C GLN A 47 -0.71 9.96 9.45
N ARG A 48 0.17 9.09 9.96
CA ARG A 48 1.23 9.47 10.91
C ARG A 48 2.47 10.08 10.26
N LYS A 49 2.50 10.24 8.93
CA LYS A 49 3.66 10.72 8.16
C LYS A 49 5.00 10.01 8.47
N GLU A 50 4.98 8.78 9.01
CA GLU A 50 6.19 8.01 9.39
C GLU A 50 7.11 7.65 8.20
N TRP A 51 6.67 7.94 6.98
CA TRP A 51 7.43 7.76 5.75
C TRP A 51 8.19 9.02 5.32
N ASP A 52 7.90 10.17 5.94
CA ASP A 52 8.51 11.47 5.63
C ASP A 52 9.65 11.73 6.63
N PRO A 53 10.92 11.74 6.20
CA PRO A 53 12.05 12.05 7.07
C PRO A 53 12.03 13.49 7.61
N ALA A 54 11.17 14.37 7.08
CA ALA A 54 10.96 15.73 7.59
C ALA A 54 9.83 15.84 8.63
N ALA A 55 9.15 14.74 8.96
CA ALA A 55 8.17 14.69 10.05
C ALA A 55 8.89 14.50 11.40
N HIS A 56 9.63 15.53 11.83
CA HIS A 56 10.10 15.68 13.21
C HIS A 56 9.39 16.87 13.86
#